data_AF-A0AA38CB70-F1
#
_entry.id   AF-A0AA38CB70-F1
#
_cell.length_a   1.000
_cell.length_b   1.000
_cell.length_c   1.000
_cell.angle_alpha   90.00
_cell.angle_beta   90.00
_cell.angle_gamma   90.00
#
_symmetry.space_group_name_H-M   'P 1'
#
loop_
_entity.id
_entity.type
_entity.pdbx_description
1 polymer ?
#
loop_
_entity_poly.entity_id
_entity_poly.type
_entity_poly.pdbx_seq_one_letter_code
_entity_poly.pdbx_strand_id
1 'polypeptide(L)' 'VVKGLEPGERCRLLKFVTSCSRAPLLGFKHLQPAFTIHKVVCDTPVWAMFGGQDVERLPSASTCYNTLK' A
#
# COMPACT_ATOMS: atom_id res chain seq x y z
N VAL A 1 10.45 5.54 -3.66
CA VAL A 1 10.25 4.92 -2.32
C VAL A 1 10.36 3.40 -2.38
N VAL A 2 9.38 2.66 -2.91
CA VAL A 2 9.37 1.17 -2.86
C VAL A 2 10.64 0.52 -3.46
N LYS A 3 11.16 1.02 -4.58
CA LYS A 3 12.41 0.52 -5.20
C LYS A 3 13.64 0.63 -4.28
N GLY A 4 13.65 1.59 -3.37
CA GLY A 4 14.74 1.83 -2.42
C GLY A 4 14.64 1.00 -1.13
N LEU A 5 13.52 0.30 -0.90
CA LEU A 5 13.35 -0.54 0.29
C LEU A 5 14.27 -1.76 0.22
N GLU A 6 14.83 -2.14 1.37
CA GLU A 6 15.59 -3.37 1.55
C GLU A 6 14.69 -4.61 1.36
N PRO A 7 15.26 -5.79 1.05
CA PRO A 7 14.46 -7.01 0.86
C PRO A 7 13.52 -7.31 2.03
N GLY A 8 13.98 -7.15 3.28
CA GLY A 8 13.15 -7.37 4.47
C GLY A 8 11.98 -6.38 4.58
N GLU A 9 12.18 -5.13 4.19
CA GLU A 9 11.14 -4.10 4.17
C GLU A 9 10.09 -4.35 3.09
N ARG A 10 10.50 -4.88 1.94
CA ARG A 10 9.55 -5.30 0.89
C ARG A 10 8.67 -6.45 1.35
N CYS A 11 9.23 -7.41 2.07
CA CYS A 11 8.46 -8.49 2.70
C CYS A 11 7.49 -7.94 3.76
N ARG A 12 7.91 -6.94 4.55
CA ARG A 12 7.04 -6.26 5.52
C ARG A 12 5.90 -5.48 4.85
N LEU A 13 6.20 -4.77 3.76
CA LEU A 13 5.19 -4.07 2.95
C LEU A 13 4.17 -5.05 2.37
N LEU A 14 4.62 -6.18 1.83
CA LEU A 14 3.72 -7.20 1.31
C LEU A 14 2.83 -7.76 2.42
N LYS A 15 3.41 -8.09 3.58
CA LYS A 15 2.64 -8.56 4.75
C LYS A 15 1.64 -7.53 5.23
N PHE A 16 2.00 -6.25 5.24
CA PHE A 16 1.12 -5.17 5.63
C PHE A 16 -0.13 -5.09 4.75
N VAL A 17 0.03 -5.29 3.44
CA VAL A 17 -1.09 -5.17 2.47
C VAL A 17 -1.84 -6.48 2.24
N THR A 18 -1.20 -7.65 2.36
CA THR A 18 -1.79 -8.95 1.96
C THR A 18 -1.84 -9.99 3.08
N SER A 19 -1.35 -9.67 4.29
CA SER A 19 -1.12 -10.63 5.40
C SER A 19 -0.02 -11.68 5.14
N CYS A 20 0.53 -11.75 3.92
CA CYS A 20 1.59 -12.68 3.53
C CYS A 20 2.92 -11.95 3.31
N SER A 21 4.01 -12.43 3.89
CA SER A 21 5.35 -11.86 3.65
C SER A 21 6.05 -12.38 2.39
N ARG A 22 5.46 -13.38 1.72
CA ARG A 22 6.03 -14.03 0.52
C ARG A 22 5.27 -13.62 -0.73
N ALA A 23 6.01 -13.39 -1.82
CA ALA A 23 5.42 -13.11 -3.12
C ALA A 23 4.59 -14.31 -3.61
N PRO A 24 3.48 -14.07 -4.34
CA PRO A 24 2.71 -15.15 -4.95
C PRO A 24 3.57 -15.97 -5.92
N LEU A 25 3.47 -17.30 -5.86
CA LEU A 25 4.32 -18.20 -6.67
C LEU A 25 4.17 -17.97 -8.19
N LEU A 26 2.94 -17.70 -8.63
CA LEU A 26 2.63 -17.42 -10.05
C LEU A 26 2.75 -15.92 -10.39
N GLY A 27 3.24 -15.10 -9.46
CA GLY A 27 3.32 -13.65 -9.59
C GLY A 27 2.01 -12.92 -9.25
N PHE A 28 2.12 -11.60 -9.13
CA PHE A 28 1.04 -10.73 -8.65
C PHE A 28 -0.19 -10.66 -9.57
N LYS A 29 -0.06 -11.03 -10.85
CA LYS A 29 -1.20 -11.15 -11.79
C LYS A 29 -2.26 -12.13 -11.29
N HIS A 30 -1.86 -13.12 -10.49
CA HIS A 30 -2.73 -14.17 -9.97
C HIS A 30 -3.16 -13.93 -8.52
N LEU A 31 -2.80 -12.78 -7.93
CA LEU A 31 -3.27 -12.42 -6.61
C LEU A 31 -4.76 -12.06 -6.69
N GLN A 32 -5.60 -12.72 -5.89
CA GLN A 32 -7.03 -12.48 -5.84
C GLN A 32 -7.45 -12.12 -4.41
N PRO A 33 -8.03 -10.92 -4.18
CA PRO A 33 -8.17 -9.81 -5.12
C PRO A 33 -6.83 -9.18 -5.55
N ALA A 34 -6.82 -8.48 -6.68
CA ALA A 34 -5.61 -7.84 -7.21
C ALA A 34 -5.07 -6.79 -6.23
N PHE A 35 -3.73 -6.66 -6.16
CA PHE A 35 -3.10 -5.62 -5.36
C PHE A 35 -3.56 -4.24 -5.83
N THR A 36 -4.16 -3.47 -4.93
CA THR A 36 -4.82 -2.20 -5.26
C THR A 36 -4.24 -1.06 -4.42
N ILE A 37 -3.94 0.09 -5.06
CA ILE A 37 -3.61 1.33 -4.36
C ILE A 37 -4.83 2.23 -4.46
N HIS A 38 -5.42 2.56 -3.32
CA HIS A 38 -6.63 3.36 -3.22
C HIS A 38 -6.27 4.73 -2.63
N LYS A 39 -6.50 5.79 -3.41
CA LYS A 39 -6.29 7.16 -2.92
C LYS A 39 -7.41 7.53 -1.95
N VAL A 40 -7.07 7.69 -0.68
CA VAL A 40 -7.99 8.21 0.34
C VAL A 40 -8.07 9.74 0.22
N VAL A 41 -9.30 10.27 0.25
CA VAL A 41 -9.52 11.71 0.45
C VAL A 41 -9.39 11.97 1.94
N CYS A 42 -8.45 12.82 2.32
CA CYS A 42 -8.40 13.36 3.67
C CYS A 42 -9.10 14.72 3.69
N ASP A 43 -9.56 15.15 4.87
CA ASP A 43 -10.16 16.47 5.10
C ASP A 43 -9.10 17.60 5.09
N THR A 44 -8.09 17.47 4.23
CA THR A 44 -7.04 18.46 4.04
C THR A 44 -7.45 19.47 2.96
N PRO A 45 -7.04 20.74 3.11
CA PRO A 45 -7.41 21.78 2.16
C PRO A 45 -6.82 21.50 0.77
N VAL A 46 -7.52 21.93 -0.28
CA VAL A 46 -7.22 21.62 -1.70
C VAL A 46 -5.76 21.86 -2.10
N TRP A 47 -5.08 22.82 -1.48
CA TRP A 47 -3.66 23.10 -1.72
C TRP A 47 -2.71 22.00 -1.19
N ALA A 48 -3.06 21.33 -0.07
CA ALA A 48 -2.30 20.20 0.47
C ALA A 48 -2.37 18.95 -0.43
N MET A 49 -3.44 18.83 -1.24
CA MET A 49 -3.63 17.76 -2.22
C MET A 49 -2.57 17.76 -3.34
N PHE A 50 -1.98 18.92 -3.65
CA PHE A 50 -0.92 19.07 -4.65
C PHE A 50 0.49 18.92 -4.06
N GLY A 51 0.64 19.14 -2.75
CA GLY A 51 1.93 19.08 -2.05
C GLY A 51 2.25 17.73 -1.40
N GLY A 52 1.27 16.80 -1.33
CA GLY A 52 1.46 15.48 -0.72
C GLY A 52 1.76 15.52 0.78
N GLN A 53 1.51 16.67 1.44
CA GLN A 53 1.72 16.86 2.88
C GLN A 53 0.46 16.53 3.67
N ASP A 54 -0.08 15.34 3.44
CA ASP A 54 -1.16 14.79 4.26
C ASP A 54 -0.52 13.99 5.41
N VAL A 55 -0.09 14.69 6.46
CA VAL A 55 0.80 14.15 7.50
C VAL A 55 0.07 13.59 8.72
N GLU A 56 -1.24 13.84 8.86
CA GLU A 56 -1.98 13.38 10.05
C GLU A 56 -2.40 11.92 9.96
N ARG A 57 -2.68 11.41 8.74
CA ARG A 57 -3.14 10.03 8.54
C ARG A 57 -2.04 9.16 7.93
N LEU A 58 -1.60 8.16 8.69
CA LEU A 58 -0.70 7.13 8.16
C LEU A 58 -1.41 6.24 7.12
N PRO A 59 -0.65 5.68 6.15
CA PRO A 59 -1.19 4.68 5.23
C PRO A 59 -1.84 3.52 6.00
N SER A 60 -2.97 3.05 5.50
CA SER A 60 -3.73 1.95 6.07
C SER A 60 -3.89 0.82 5.06
N ALA A 61 -4.23 -0.39 5.51
CA ALA A 61 -4.41 -1.52 4.61
C ALA A 61 -5.70 -2.28 4.91
N SER A 62 -6.30 -2.84 3.87
CA SER A 62 -7.38 -3.82 3.98
C SER A 62 -6.88 -5.13 3.40
N THR A 63 -6.36 -5.99 4.27
CA THR A 63 -5.64 -7.21 3.88
C THR A 63 -6.52 -8.23 3.17
N CYS A 64 -7.81 -8.32 3.53
CA CYS A 64 -8.79 -9.14 2.82
C CYS A 64 -9.01 -8.70 1.36
N TYR A 65 -8.67 -7.45 1.03
CA TYR A 65 -8.81 -6.88 -0.32
C TYR A 65 -7.48 -6.61 -1.02
N ASN A 66 -6.33 -6.92 -0.40
CA ASN A 66 -5.01 -6.57 -0.90
C ASN A 66 -4.89 -5.08 -1.27
N THR A 67 -5.55 -4.21 -0.49
CA THR A 67 -5.65 -2.77 -0.78
C THR A 67 -4.81 -1.94 0.19
N LEU A 68 -3.88 -1.17 -0.35
CA LEU A 68 -3.17 -0.09 0.33
C LEU A 68 -3.96 1.21 0.16
N LYS A 69 -4.23 1.91 1.26
CA LYS A 69 -5.04 3.12 1.34
C LYS A 69 -4.22 4.30 1.86
#